data_AF-A0A537BUK0-F1
#
_entry.id   AF-A0A537BUK0-F1
#
_cell.length_a   1.000
_cell.length_b   1.000
_cell.length_c   1.000
_cell.angle_alpha   90.00
_cell.angle_beta   90.00
_cell.angle_gamma   90.00
#
_symmetry.space_group_name_H-M   'P 1'
#
loop_
_entity.id
_entity.type
_entity.pdbx_description
1 polymer ?
#
loop_
_entity_poly.entity_id
_entity_poly.type
_entity_poly.pdbx_seq_one_letter_code
_entity_poly.pdbx_strand_id
1 'polypeptide(L)'
;MRGSRASAAAATVNAFIAFVEYTGRRGEVRSGAPRAALPPRGQAGNMNSTKEENMHRSLGILVTGLFVSASCFAQGALVGTYKLVSIKAEIDGRLRDDRTKPPHGYLMITPKYYAVFYTLQDRRFGTSDADKAALWESLTAFAGLYRIEGRKIVISPDVSYNEIFNGTQQTRDLEVNGVHLTLSSGPRPYGRDPSKKIVLRQEWERVESVNCHPM
;
A
#
# COMPACT_ATOMS: atom_id res chain seq x y z
N MET A 1 -27.10 38.65 7.98
CA MET A 1 -25.65 38.86 7.84
C MET A 1 -24.95 37.51 7.94
N ARG A 2 -24.28 37.10 6.87
CA ARG A 2 -23.59 35.81 6.67
C ARG A 2 -22.10 36.04 6.96
N GLY A 3 -21.49 35.26 7.83
CA GLY A 3 -20.08 35.43 8.19
C GLY A 3 -19.42 34.16 8.72
N SER A 4 -18.64 33.53 7.84
CA SER A 4 -17.42 32.74 8.08
C SER A 4 -17.47 31.50 9.02
N ARG A 5 -17.88 30.35 8.48
CA ARG A 5 -17.44 29.00 8.92
C ARG A 5 -16.34 28.40 8.03
N ALA A 6 -15.85 29.18 7.05
CA ALA A 6 -14.87 28.71 6.06
C ALA A 6 -13.42 28.60 6.60
N SER A 7 -13.14 29.12 7.79
CA SER A 7 -11.76 29.25 8.29
C SER A 7 -11.20 27.97 8.95
N ALA A 8 -12.03 27.07 9.48
CA ALA A 8 -11.54 25.87 10.18
C ALA A 8 -11.19 24.70 9.23
N ALA A 9 -11.83 24.63 8.06
CA ALA A 9 -11.54 23.60 7.07
C ALA A 9 -10.16 23.78 6.41
N ALA A 10 -9.73 25.04 6.22
CA ALA A 10 -8.44 25.36 5.60
C ALA A 10 -7.23 25.07 6.51
N ALA A 11 -7.38 25.19 7.84
CA ALA A 11 -6.29 24.96 8.77
C ALA A 11 -5.87 23.48 8.88
N THR A 12 -6.81 22.55 8.63
CA THR A 12 -6.55 21.09 8.70
C THR A 12 -5.77 20.58 7.49
N VAL A 13 -5.85 21.31 6.36
CA VAL A 13 -5.12 20.97 5.12
C VAL A 13 -3.63 21.34 5.23
N ASN A 14 -3.30 22.43 5.93
CA ASN A 14 -1.93 22.95 6.00
C ASN A 14 -0.97 22.12 6.87
N ALA A 15 -1.47 21.39 7.89
CA ALA A 15 -0.61 20.52 8.70
C ALA A 15 -0.21 19.22 7.98
N PHE A 16 -0.89 18.86 6.88
CA PHE A 16 -0.67 17.61 6.15
C PHE A 16 0.34 17.74 4.99
N ILE A 17 0.50 18.94 4.43
CA ILE A 17 1.48 19.23 3.37
C ILE A 17 2.92 18.99 3.86
N ALA A 18 3.21 19.25 5.14
CA ALA A 18 4.54 19.03 5.72
C ALA A 18 4.98 17.55 5.77
N PHE A 19 4.06 16.58 5.72
CA PHE A 19 4.42 15.16 5.72
C PHE A 19 4.74 14.62 4.32
N VAL A 20 4.19 15.23 3.27
CA VAL A 20 4.45 14.82 1.87
C VAL A 20 5.86 15.21 1.43
N GLU A 21 6.39 16.35 1.91
CA GLU A 21 7.74 16.81 1.53
C GLU A 21 8.89 15.97 2.11
N TYR A 22 8.69 15.22 3.20
CA TYR A 22 9.77 14.45 3.83
C TYR A 22 10.18 13.17 3.06
N THR A 23 9.42 12.76 2.05
CA THR A 23 9.70 11.51 1.28
C THR A 23 10.23 11.76 -0.14
N GLY A 24 10.40 13.03 -0.54
CA GLY A 24 10.73 13.40 -1.92
C GLY A 24 12.13 14.02 -2.10
N ARG A 25 13.22 13.27 -1.89
CA ARG A 25 14.54 13.70 -2.39
C ARG A 25 14.82 13.05 -3.75
N ARG A 26 14.52 13.80 -4.82
CA ARG A 26 14.78 13.46 -6.22
C ARG A 26 16.26 13.69 -6.54
N GLY A 27 17.00 12.63 -6.88
CA GLY A 27 18.37 12.74 -7.39
C GLY A 27 18.38 13.30 -8.81
N GLU A 28 19.11 14.38 -9.01
CA GLU A 28 19.31 15.08 -10.28
C GLU A 28 20.36 14.33 -11.13
N VAL A 29 19.97 13.84 -12.31
CA VAL A 29 20.89 13.21 -13.27
C VAL A 29 21.38 14.28 -14.25
N ARG A 30 22.65 14.68 -14.13
CA ARG A 30 23.33 15.52 -15.12
C ARG A 30 23.69 14.68 -16.35
N SER A 31 23.12 15.05 -17.49
CA SER A 31 23.52 14.60 -18.83
C SER A 31 24.82 15.29 -19.25
N GLY A 32 25.85 14.51 -19.57
CA GLY A 32 27.08 14.98 -20.20
C GLY A 32 27.57 13.90 -21.17
N ALA A 33 27.39 14.14 -22.47
CA ALA A 33 27.93 13.28 -23.52
C ALA A 33 29.42 13.58 -23.75
N PRO A 34 30.31 12.58 -23.85
CA PRO A 34 31.64 12.78 -24.38
C PRO A 34 31.71 12.49 -25.88
N ARG A 35 32.53 13.30 -26.53
CA ARG A 35 32.89 13.34 -27.95
C ARG A 35 33.71 12.10 -28.32
N ALA A 36 33.44 11.52 -29.49
CA ALA A 36 34.14 10.36 -30.03
C ALA A 36 35.65 10.64 -30.25
N ALA A 37 36.51 9.74 -29.78
CA ALA A 37 37.93 9.68 -30.11
C ALA A 37 38.26 8.28 -30.66
N LEU A 38 39.09 8.25 -31.71
CA LEU A 38 39.54 7.07 -32.45
C LEU A 38 40.41 6.13 -31.57
N PRO A 39 40.41 4.80 -31.81
CA PRO A 39 41.25 3.88 -31.05
C PRO A 39 42.68 3.81 -31.62
N PRO A 40 43.73 3.71 -30.77
CA PRO A 40 45.03 3.26 -31.23
C PRO A 40 45.15 1.72 -31.22
N ARG A 41 46.05 1.25 -32.07
CA ARG A 41 46.46 -0.15 -32.30
C ARG A 41 46.83 -0.91 -31.02
N GLY A 42 46.29 -2.13 -30.91
CA GLY A 42 46.96 -3.38 -30.54
C GLY A 42 47.69 -3.44 -29.19
N GLN A 43 47.10 -4.12 -28.22
CA GLN A 43 47.85 -4.72 -27.11
C GLN A 43 47.35 -6.13 -26.82
N ALA A 44 48.31 -7.04 -26.70
CA ALA A 44 48.10 -8.47 -26.50
C ALA A 44 47.35 -8.75 -25.19
N GLY A 45 46.36 -9.66 -25.27
CA GLY A 45 45.48 -10.01 -24.17
C GLY A 45 46.21 -10.68 -23.01
N ASN A 46 45.95 -10.19 -21.80
CA ASN A 46 46.26 -10.88 -20.57
C ASN A 46 45.02 -11.71 -20.16
N MET A 47 45.10 -13.03 -20.32
CA MET A 47 43.99 -13.98 -20.26
C MET A 47 43.43 -14.22 -18.83
N ASN A 48 43.98 -13.55 -17.82
CA ASN A 48 43.58 -13.70 -16.42
C ASN A 48 42.59 -12.62 -15.96
N SER A 49 42.60 -11.44 -16.59
CA SER A 49 41.73 -10.30 -16.21
C SER A 49 40.28 -10.49 -16.67
N THR A 50 40.08 -11.19 -17.79
CA THR A 50 38.77 -11.41 -18.41
C THR A 50 37.91 -12.44 -17.65
N LYS A 51 38.53 -13.31 -16.84
CA LYS A 51 37.81 -14.33 -16.07
C LYS A 51 37.12 -13.74 -14.83
N GLU A 52 37.78 -12.81 -14.14
CA GLU A 52 37.21 -12.14 -12.96
C GLU A 52 36.09 -11.15 -13.34
N GLU A 53 36.26 -10.33 -14.38
CA GLU A 53 35.19 -9.44 -14.87
C GLU A 53 33.94 -10.22 -15.30
N ASN A 54 34.12 -11.34 -16.00
CA ASN A 54 33.00 -12.20 -16.41
C ASN A 54 32.36 -12.93 -15.23
N MET A 55 33.13 -13.26 -14.19
CA MET A 55 32.63 -13.85 -12.95
C MET A 55 31.82 -12.83 -12.14
N HIS A 56 32.26 -11.56 -12.05
CA HIS A 56 31.50 -10.49 -11.40
C HIS A 56 30.23 -10.11 -12.16
N ARG A 57 30.26 -10.09 -13.51
CA ARG A 57 29.06 -9.91 -14.33
C ARG A 57 28.08 -11.08 -14.20
N SER A 58 28.57 -12.31 -14.23
CA SER A 58 27.73 -13.51 -14.05
C SER A 58 27.12 -13.55 -12.65
N LEU A 59 27.91 -13.22 -11.62
CA LEU A 59 27.43 -13.14 -10.24
C LEU A 59 26.40 -12.00 -10.08
N GLY A 60 26.62 -10.84 -10.71
CA GLY A 60 25.68 -9.73 -10.71
C GLY A 60 24.34 -10.05 -11.37
N ILE A 61 24.36 -10.79 -12.49
CA ILE A 61 23.15 -11.26 -13.17
C ILE A 61 22.42 -12.30 -12.31
N LEU A 62 23.14 -13.25 -11.71
CA LEU A 62 22.55 -14.30 -10.88
C LEU A 62 21.90 -13.73 -9.61
N VAL A 63 22.56 -12.79 -8.94
CA VAL A 63 22.04 -12.11 -7.75
C VAL A 63 20.80 -11.27 -8.10
N THR A 64 20.84 -10.51 -9.20
CA THR A 64 19.68 -9.71 -9.65
C THR A 64 18.49 -10.61 -10.03
N GLY A 65 18.74 -11.72 -10.73
CA GLY A 65 17.71 -12.71 -11.07
C GLY A 65 17.06 -13.36 -9.85
N LEU A 66 17.84 -13.63 -8.80
CA LEU A 66 17.34 -14.20 -7.55
C LEU A 66 16.41 -13.24 -6.81
N PHE A 67 16.74 -11.94 -6.76
CA PHE A 67 15.90 -10.91 -6.12
C PHE A 67 14.57 -10.67 -6.84
N VAL A 68 14.58 -10.65 -8.18
CA VAL A 68 13.35 -10.48 -8.97
C VAL A 68 12.42 -11.69 -8.80
N SER A 69 12.98 -12.90 -8.81
CA SER A 69 12.20 -14.13 -8.69
C SER A 69 11.52 -14.24 -7.32
N ALA A 70 12.23 -13.99 -6.22
CA ALA A 70 11.68 -14.06 -4.86
C ALA A 70 10.49 -13.09 -4.64
N SER A 71 10.56 -11.90 -5.24
CA SER A 71 9.48 -10.90 -5.17
C SER A 71 8.22 -11.36 -5.89
N CYS A 72 8.37 -11.99 -7.05
CA CYS A 72 7.26 -12.54 -7.84
C CYS A 72 6.56 -13.70 -7.10
N PHE A 73 7.31 -14.62 -6.50
CA PHE A 73 6.76 -15.73 -5.71
C PHE A 73 5.97 -15.25 -4.49
N ALA A 74 6.49 -14.28 -3.74
CA ALA A 74 5.80 -13.71 -2.57
C ALA A 74 4.48 -13.03 -2.96
N GLN A 75 4.46 -12.34 -4.11
CA GLN A 75 3.26 -11.69 -4.64
C GLN A 75 2.22 -12.72 -5.11
N GLY A 76 2.66 -13.78 -5.79
CA GLY A 76 1.78 -14.86 -6.26
C GLY A 76 1.01 -15.55 -5.13
N ALA A 77 1.66 -15.78 -3.98
CA ALA A 77 1.03 -16.41 -2.82
C ALA A 77 -0.11 -15.57 -2.22
N LEU A 78 -0.08 -14.24 -2.37
CA LEU A 78 -1.10 -13.34 -1.83
C LEU A 78 -2.33 -13.19 -2.73
N VAL A 79 -2.23 -13.57 -4.00
CA VAL A 79 -3.35 -13.44 -4.95
C VAL A 79 -4.54 -14.26 -4.46
N GLY A 80 -5.70 -13.61 -4.37
CA GLY A 80 -6.92 -14.23 -3.86
C GLY A 80 -7.99 -13.21 -3.47
N THR A 81 -9.12 -13.75 -3.04
CA THR A 81 -10.20 -12.98 -2.41
C THR A 81 -10.26 -13.35 -0.94
N TYR A 82 -10.41 -12.35 -0.08
CA TYR A 82 -10.43 -12.51 1.36
C TYR A 82 -11.67 -11.83 1.93
N LYS A 83 -12.32 -12.50 2.87
CA LYS A 83 -13.41 -11.96 3.68
C LYS A 83 -12.85 -11.34 4.94
N LEU A 84 -13.39 -10.18 5.32
CA LEU A 84 -13.01 -9.51 6.54
C LEU A 84 -13.56 -10.24 7.77
N VAL A 85 -12.70 -10.54 8.74
CA VAL A 85 -13.07 -11.21 10.00
C VAL A 85 -13.16 -10.21 11.13
N SER A 86 -12.15 -9.35 11.29
CA SER A 86 -12.12 -8.37 12.37
C SER A 86 -11.37 -7.10 11.98
N ILE A 87 -11.75 -5.97 12.61
CA ILE A 87 -10.96 -4.74 12.60
C ILE A 87 -10.80 -4.28 14.04
N LYS A 88 -9.56 -4.16 14.50
CA LYS A 88 -9.21 -3.54 15.77
C LYS A 88 -8.62 -2.17 15.49
N ALA A 89 -9.12 -1.16 16.19
CA ALA A 89 -8.58 0.19 16.13
C ALA A 89 -8.07 0.59 17.49
N GLU A 90 -6.85 1.10 17.51
CA GLU A 90 -6.23 1.66 18.70
C GLU A 90 -6.02 3.16 18.46
N ILE A 91 -6.53 3.99 19.36
CA ILE A 91 -6.37 5.45 19.30
C ILE A 91 -5.55 5.87 20.52
N ASP A 92 -4.37 6.43 20.30
CA ASP A 92 -3.41 6.83 21.34
C ASP A 92 -3.15 5.74 22.39
N GLY A 93 -2.93 4.50 21.95
CA GLY A 93 -2.68 3.37 22.85
C GLY A 93 -3.94 2.70 23.40
N ARG A 94 -5.13 3.26 23.16
CA ARG A 94 -6.39 2.75 23.72
C ARG A 94 -7.20 2.03 22.66
N LEU A 95 -7.52 0.77 22.92
CA LEU A 95 -8.41 -0.02 22.06
C LEU A 95 -9.80 0.63 22.03
N ARG A 96 -10.33 0.81 20.82
CA ARG A 96 -11.70 1.28 20.59
C ARG A 96 -12.62 0.11 20.32
N ASP A 97 -13.65 0.02 21.15
CA ASP A 97 -14.65 -1.03 21.15
C ASP A 97 -15.75 -0.84 20.08
N ASP A 98 -15.77 0.31 19.39
CA ASP A 98 -16.78 0.65 18.38
C ASP A 98 -16.67 -0.18 17.09
N ARG A 99 -15.68 -1.07 17.01
CA ARG A 99 -15.51 -2.08 15.95
C ARG A 99 -15.71 -3.52 16.45
N THR A 100 -16.33 -3.71 17.61
CA THR A 100 -16.61 -5.03 18.21
C THR A 100 -17.53 -5.91 17.38
N LYS A 101 -18.45 -5.32 16.61
CA LYS A 101 -19.31 -6.09 15.73
C LYS A 101 -18.53 -6.46 14.46
N PRO A 102 -18.56 -7.74 14.04
CA PRO A 102 -17.75 -8.23 12.93
C PRO A 102 -18.10 -7.45 11.66
N PRO A 103 -17.17 -6.69 11.05
CA PRO A 103 -17.46 -5.86 9.89
C PRO A 103 -17.77 -6.68 8.63
N HIS A 104 -18.43 -6.07 7.66
CA HIS A 104 -18.70 -6.71 6.36
C HIS A 104 -17.77 -6.14 5.29
N GLY A 105 -17.03 -7.00 4.61
CA GLY A 105 -16.22 -6.57 3.48
C GLY A 105 -15.32 -7.63 2.90
N TYR A 106 -14.68 -7.22 1.81
CA TYR A 106 -13.77 -8.05 1.04
C TYR A 106 -12.49 -7.29 0.71
N LEU A 107 -11.43 -8.07 0.60
CA LEU A 107 -10.15 -7.68 0.07
C LEU A 107 -9.86 -8.57 -1.13
N MET A 108 -9.62 -7.95 -2.28
CA MET A 108 -9.21 -8.62 -3.50
C MET A 108 -7.76 -8.24 -3.78
N ILE A 109 -6.88 -9.23 -3.80
CA ILE A 109 -5.50 -9.07 -4.23
C ILE A 109 -5.39 -9.82 -5.55
N THR A 110 -5.22 -9.07 -6.63
CA THR A 110 -4.90 -9.62 -7.95
C THR A 110 -3.38 -9.62 -8.15
N PRO A 111 -2.84 -10.16 -9.25
CA PRO A 111 -1.42 -10.05 -9.54
C PRO A 111 -0.89 -8.61 -9.63
N LYS A 112 -1.76 -7.60 -9.82
CA LYS A 112 -1.33 -6.20 -10.04
C LYS A 112 -1.99 -5.19 -9.10
N TYR A 113 -3.26 -5.40 -8.79
CA TYR A 113 -4.09 -4.49 -8.02
C TYR A 113 -4.49 -5.07 -6.67
N TYR A 114 -4.47 -4.20 -5.68
CA TYR A 114 -5.08 -4.36 -4.38
C TYR A 114 -6.39 -3.57 -4.39
N ALA A 115 -7.50 -4.20 -4.02
CA ALA A 115 -8.79 -3.52 -3.86
C ALA A 115 -9.42 -3.96 -2.54
N VAL A 116 -9.83 -3.01 -1.73
CA VAL A 116 -10.50 -3.27 -0.46
C VAL A 116 -11.81 -2.51 -0.40
N PHE A 117 -12.84 -3.19 0.09
CA PHE A 117 -14.14 -2.60 0.35
C PHE A 117 -14.72 -3.22 1.61
N TYR A 118 -14.96 -2.41 2.64
CA TYR A 118 -15.69 -2.85 3.83
C TYR A 118 -16.49 -1.72 4.44
N THR A 119 -17.42 -2.12 5.30
CA THR A 119 -18.33 -1.22 5.98
C THR A 119 -18.42 -1.60 7.45
N LEU A 120 -18.55 -0.60 8.33
CA LEU A 120 -18.89 -0.86 9.73
C LEU A 120 -20.33 -1.40 9.85
N GLN A 121 -20.66 -1.99 10.99
CA GLN A 121 -21.96 -2.60 11.25
C GLN A 121 -23.09 -1.58 11.52
N ASP A 122 -24.33 -2.07 11.57
CA ASP A 122 -25.56 -1.31 11.90
C ASP A 122 -25.84 -0.09 11.01
N ARG A 123 -25.36 -0.11 9.75
CA ARG A 123 -25.65 0.95 8.78
C ARG A 123 -27.14 1.01 8.51
N ARG A 124 -27.71 2.21 8.63
CA ARG A 124 -29.13 2.48 8.34
C ARG A 124 -29.25 3.24 7.03
N PHE A 125 -30.20 2.82 6.22
CA PHE A 125 -30.61 3.64 5.08
C PHE A 125 -31.12 4.99 5.58
N GLY A 126 -30.80 6.04 4.84
CA GLY A 126 -31.39 7.35 5.06
C GLY A 126 -31.12 8.26 3.87
N THR A 127 -31.98 9.26 3.72
CA THR A 127 -31.99 10.15 2.56
C THR A 127 -31.54 11.57 2.89
N SER A 128 -31.45 11.90 4.19
CA SER A 128 -30.93 13.19 4.64
C SER A 128 -29.42 13.28 4.43
N ASP A 129 -28.89 14.51 4.40
CA ASP A 129 -27.45 14.71 4.27
C ASP A 129 -26.68 14.14 5.47
N ALA A 130 -27.28 14.17 6.67
CA ALA A 130 -26.70 13.57 7.87
C ALA A 130 -26.60 12.04 7.74
N ASP A 131 -27.64 11.40 7.20
CA ASP A 131 -27.63 9.95 6.99
C ASP A 131 -26.58 9.53 5.95
N LYS A 132 -26.51 10.27 4.83
CA LYS A 132 -25.51 10.03 3.79
C LYS A 132 -24.09 10.20 4.34
N ALA A 133 -23.84 11.23 5.15
CA ALA A 133 -22.56 11.44 5.81
C ALA A 133 -22.21 10.28 6.75
N ALA A 134 -23.16 9.78 7.54
CA ALA A 134 -22.95 8.63 8.41
C ALA A 134 -22.64 7.33 7.63
N LEU A 135 -23.30 7.12 6.49
CA LEU A 135 -23.00 6.01 5.59
C LEU A 135 -21.61 6.13 4.97
N TRP A 136 -21.17 7.34 4.62
CA TRP A 136 -19.83 7.61 4.11
C TRP A 136 -18.74 7.38 5.16
N GLU A 137 -18.95 7.87 6.38
CA GLU A 137 -18.04 7.74 7.52
C GLU A 137 -17.83 6.28 7.99
N SER A 138 -18.75 5.38 7.63
CA SER A 138 -18.68 3.96 7.92
C SER A 138 -18.14 3.11 6.76
N LEU A 139 -17.86 3.73 5.61
CA LEU A 139 -17.29 3.09 4.43
C LEU A 139 -15.75 3.16 4.45
N THR A 140 -15.10 2.11 3.99
CA THR A 140 -13.73 2.19 3.50
C THR A 140 -13.66 1.45 2.17
N ALA A 141 -13.32 2.17 1.11
CA ALA A 141 -13.17 1.60 -0.21
C ALA A 141 -12.01 2.27 -0.95
N PHE A 142 -10.99 1.52 -1.32
CA PHE A 142 -9.93 2.04 -2.18
C PHE A 142 -9.28 0.90 -2.97
N ALA A 143 -8.72 1.26 -4.11
CA ALA A 143 -7.98 0.35 -4.97
C ALA A 143 -6.74 1.04 -5.51
N GLY A 144 -5.75 0.25 -5.86
CA GLY A 144 -4.54 0.74 -6.50
C GLY A 144 -3.52 -0.35 -6.74
N LEU A 145 -2.40 0.06 -7.35
CA LEU A 145 -1.23 -0.80 -7.48
C LEU A 145 -0.66 -1.11 -6.11
N TYR A 146 -0.04 -2.28 -5.98
CA TYR A 146 0.70 -2.62 -4.78
C TYR A 146 2.01 -3.31 -5.12
N ARG A 147 2.87 -3.36 -4.12
CA ARG A 147 4.12 -4.12 -4.14
C ARG A 147 4.43 -4.64 -2.74
N ILE A 148 5.19 -5.72 -2.68
CA ILE A 148 5.64 -6.33 -1.43
C ILE A 148 7.07 -5.90 -1.14
N GLU A 149 7.32 -5.45 0.09
CA GLU A 149 8.64 -5.08 0.62
C GLU A 149 8.89 -5.85 1.92
N GLY A 150 9.52 -7.02 1.79
CA GLY A 150 9.74 -7.92 2.92
C GLY A 150 8.42 -8.35 3.56
N ARG A 151 8.20 -7.95 4.83
CA ARG A 151 6.96 -8.21 5.58
C ARG A 151 5.94 -7.08 5.48
N LYS A 152 5.99 -6.28 4.42
CA LYS A 152 5.10 -5.14 4.20
C LYS A 152 4.45 -5.22 2.83
N ILE A 153 3.20 -4.79 2.78
CA ILE A 153 2.51 -4.45 1.54
C ILE A 153 2.42 -2.93 1.46
N VAL A 154 2.86 -2.36 0.34
CA VAL A 154 2.76 -0.93 0.06
C VAL A 154 1.79 -0.76 -1.09
N ILE A 155 0.71 -0.05 -0.81
CA ILE A 155 -0.39 0.19 -1.74
C ILE A 155 -0.31 1.64 -2.19
N SER A 156 -0.49 1.90 -3.47
CA SER A 156 -0.55 3.23 -4.07
C SER A 156 -1.95 3.44 -4.66
N PRO A 157 -2.91 3.95 -3.86
CA PRO A 157 -4.28 4.12 -4.33
C PRO A 157 -4.37 5.15 -5.47
N ASP A 158 -5.05 4.77 -6.54
CA ASP A 158 -5.44 5.65 -7.65
C ASP A 158 -6.96 5.91 -7.67
N VAL A 159 -7.74 5.11 -6.95
CA VAL A 159 -9.16 5.30 -6.71
C VAL A 159 -9.46 5.07 -5.23
N SER A 160 -10.14 6.02 -4.59
CA SER A 160 -10.46 5.96 -3.17
C SER A 160 -11.77 6.67 -2.87
N TYR A 161 -12.52 6.15 -1.89
CA TYR A 161 -13.66 6.87 -1.32
C TYR A 161 -13.21 8.22 -0.74
N ASN A 162 -12.02 8.28 -0.13
CA ASN A 162 -11.47 9.52 0.38
C ASN A 162 -10.29 9.97 -0.49
N GLU A 163 -10.46 11.12 -1.16
CA GLU A 163 -9.47 11.71 -2.07
C GLU A 163 -8.09 11.91 -1.43
N ILE A 164 -8.01 12.03 -0.10
CA ILE A 164 -6.72 12.16 0.60
C ILE A 164 -5.80 10.95 0.41
N PHE A 165 -6.33 9.79 0.00
CA PHE A 165 -5.52 8.59 -0.24
C PHE A 165 -4.96 8.53 -1.66
N ASN A 166 -5.58 9.22 -2.62
CA ASN A 166 -5.16 9.16 -4.01
C ASN A 166 -3.76 9.77 -4.15
N GLY A 167 -2.86 9.06 -4.85
CA GLY A 167 -1.47 9.50 -5.02
C GLY A 167 -0.58 9.37 -3.78
N THR A 168 -1.07 8.77 -2.69
CA THR A 168 -0.28 8.49 -1.47
C THR A 168 0.23 7.05 -1.44
N GLN A 169 1.15 6.74 -0.52
CA GLN A 169 1.55 5.37 -0.22
C GLN A 169 0.94 4.92 1.12
N GLN A 170 0.21 3.81 1.08
CA GLN A 170 -0.41 3.16 2.21
C GLN A 170 0.35 1.89 2.54
N THR A 171 1.28 1.98 3.49
CA THR A 171 2.07 0.83 3.95
C THR A 171 1.34 0.08 5.06
N ARG A 172 1.30 -1.25 4.96
CA ARG A 172 0.79 -2.15 6.00
C ARG A 172 1.81 -3.25 6.28
N ASP A 173 2.02 -3.56 7.55
CA ASP A 173 2.69 -4.80 7.93
C ASP A 173 1.79 -5.97 7.56
N LEU A 174 2.41 -7.01 7.01
CA LEU A 174 1.78 -8.15 6.38
C LEU A 174 2.20 -9.43 7.10
N GLU A 175 1.22 -10.14 7.64
CA GLU A 175 1.38 -11.47 8.24
C GLU A 175 0.45 -12.45 7.51
N VAL A 176 0.99 -13.57 7.02
CA VAL A 176 0.23 -14.62 6.33
C VAL A 176 0.37 -15.91 7.13
N ASN A 177 -0.76 -16.52 7.51
CA ASN A 177 -0.81 -17.79 8.23
C ASN A 177 -1.90 -18.69 7.63
N GLY A 178 -1.51 -19.57 6.71
CA GLY A 178 -2.44 -20.44 5.99
C GLY A 178 -3.48 -19.63 5.22
N VAL A 179 -4.74 -19.79 5.59
CA VAL A 179 -5.87 -19.04 5.01
C VAL A 179 -6.06 -17.65 5.63
N HIS A 180 -5.38 -17.34 6.73
CA HIS A 180 -5.52 -16.06 7.41
C HIS A 180 -4.47 -15.05 6.96
N LEU A 181 -4.91 -13.81 6.82
CA LEU A 181 -4.10 -12.66 6.43
C LEU A 181 -4.32 -11.55 7.46
N THR A 182 -3.25 -11.06 8.08
CA THR A 182 -3.32 -9.90 8.97
C THR A 182 -2.59 -8.72 8.36
N LEU A 183 -3.28 -7.58 8.32
CA LEU A 183 -2.75 -6.30 7.87
C LEU A 183 -2.77 -5.30 9.02
N SER A 184 -1.62 -4.72 9.33
CA SER A 184 -1.52 -3.70 10.39
C SER A 184 -0.97 -2.39 9.83
N SER A 185 -1.59 -1.25 10.14
CA SER A 185 -1.04 0.06 9.79
C SER A 185 -0.04 0.53 10.83
N GLY A 186 0.96 1.30 10.40
CA GLY A 186 1.71 2.14 11.34
C GLY A 186 0.81 3.22 11.97
N PRO A 187 1.27 3.89 13.05
CA PRO A 187 0.57 5.02 13.64
C PRO A 187 0.39 6.14 12.62
N ARG A 188 -0.85 6.61 12.45
CA ARG A 188 -1.19 7.70 11.52
C ARG A 188 -2.23 8.64 12.13
N PRO A 189 -2.38 9.89 11.66
CA PRO A 189 -3.45 10.76 12.13
C PRO A 189 -4.82 10.10 12.01
N TYR A 190 -5.65 10.25 13.03
CA TYR A 190 -7.02 9.73 13.02
C TYR A 190 -7.94 10.65 12.21
N GLY A 191 -8.65 10.08 11.23
CA GLY A 191 -9.44 10.88 10.29
C GLY A 191 -10.53 11.75 10.92
N ARG A 192 -11.07 11.38 12.09
CA ARG A 192 -12.09 12.17 12.80
C ARG A 192 -11.50 13.18 13.79
N ASP A 193 -10.27 12.95 14.23
CA ASP A 193 -9.55 13.82 15.16
C ASP A 193 -8.05 13.75 14.84
N PRO A 194 -7.55 14.61 13.94
CA PRO A 194 -6.17 14.55 13.48
C PRO A 194 -5.11 14.78 14.56
N SER A 195 -5.50 15.28 15.74
CA SER A 195 -4.61 15.42 16.90
C SER A 195 -4.20 14.08 17.51
N LYS A 196 -4.95 13.01 17.20
CA LYS A 196 -4.75 11.66 17.72
C LYS A 196 -4.12 10.75 16.68
N LYS A 197 -3.43 9.71 17.15
CA LYS A 197 -2.87 8.66 16.30
C LYS A 197 -3.73 7.41 16.36
N ILE A 198 -4.07 6.88 15.18
CA ILE A 198 -4.74 5.60 15.03
C ILE A 198 -3.79 4.54 14.49
N VAL A 199 -3.88 3.34 15.04
CA VAL A 199 -3.35 2.10 14.49
C VAL A 199 -4.53 1.18 14.18
N LEU A 200 -4.55 0.59 12.99
CA LEU A 200 -5.58 -0.36 12.57
C LEU A 200 -4.94 -1.73 12.32
N ARG A 201 -5.51 -2.76 12.93
CA ARG A 201 -5.21 -4.16 12.65
C ARG A 201 -6.43 -4.82 12.05
N GLN A 202 -6.27 -5.45 10.90
CA GLN A 202 -7.34 -6.11 10.17
C GLN A 202 -6.99 -7.59 10.00
N GLU A 203 -7.93 -8.46 10.37
CA GLU A 203 -7.81 -9.90 10.18
C GLU A 203 -8.76 -10.32 9.06
N TRP A 204 -8.21 -11.05 8.09
CA TRP A 204 -8.89 -11.51 6.90
C TRP A 204 -8.73 -13.00 6.76
N GLU A 205 -9.70 -13.63 6.10
CA GLU A 205 -9.70 -15.06 5.80
C GLU A 205 -9.92 -15.26 4.31
N ARG A 206 -9.07 -16.08 3.67
CA ARG A 206 -9.16 -16.40 2.25
C ARG A 206 -10.48 -17.12 1.98
N VAL A 207 -11.21 -16.64 0.98
CA VAL A 207 -12.39 -17.32 0.46
C VAL A 207 -11.89 -18.44 -0.45
N GLU A 208 -12.22 -19.69 -0.12
CA GLU A 208 -11.95 -20.81 -1.00
C GLU A 208 -12.68 -20.62 -2.33
N SER A 209 -12.02 -20.91 -3.44
CA SER A 209 -12.66 -20.90 -4.75
C SER A 209 -13.82 -21.89 -4.73
N VAL A 210 -15.00 -21.48 -5.20
CA VAL A 210 -16.13 -22.38 -5.41
C VAL A 210 -15.64 -23.55 -6.25
N ASN A 211 -15.75 -24.77 -5.74
CA ASN A 211 -15.48 -25.98 -6.51
C ASN A 211 -16.43 -26.00 -7.71
N CYS A 212 -15.95 -25.58 -8.88
CA CYS A 212 -16.64 -25.76 -10.13
C CYS A 212 -16.73 -27.27 -10.37
N HIS A 213 -17.87 -27.87 -10.03
CA HIS A 213 -18.19 -29.20 -10.52
C HIS A 213 -18.44 -29.06 -12.03
N PRO A 214 -17.76 -29.84 -12.89
CA PRO A 214 -18.13 -29.88 -14.30
C PRO A 214 -19.57 -30.38 -14.39
N MET A 215 -20.44 -29.59 -15.03
CA MET A 215 -21.76 -30.01 -15.50
C MET A 215 -21.64 -30.92 -16.71
#